data_AF-A0A497XQ63-F1
#
_entry.id   AF-A0A497XQ63-F1
#
_cell.length_a   1.000
_cell.length_b   1.000
_cell.length_c   1.000
_cell.angle_alpha   90.00
_cell.angle_beta   90.00
_cell.angle_gamma   90.00
#
_symmetry.space_group_name_H-M   'P 1'
#
loop_
_entity.id
_entity.type
_entity.pdbx_description
1 polymer ?
#
loop_
_entity_poly.entity_id
_entity_poly.type
_entity_poly.pdbx_seq_one_letter_code
_entity_poly.pdbx_strand_id
1 'polypeptide(L)' 'MTYPKVIEEKDRIIVIYSSEPAHSQEEDEGIIIFYNKQGDVVKIIIPKDDEHHLIFL' A
#
# COMPACT_ATOMS: atom_id res chain seq x y z
N MET A 1 -1.76 9.18 -15.10
CA MET A 1 -2.55 9.05 -13.86
C MET A 1 -1.86 9.89 -12.79
N THR A 2 -2.62 10.50 -11.88
CA THR A 2 -2.03 11.23 -10.74
C THR A 2 -1.81 10.26 -9.60
N TYR A 3 -0.62 10.27 -9.02
CA TYR A 3 -0.23 9.46 -7.87
C TYR A 3 0.10 10.37 -6.68
N PRO A 4 -0.15 9.92 -5.44
CA PRO A 4 -0.69 8.61 -5.07
C PRO A 4 -2.20 8.49 -5.35
N LYS A 5 -2.65 7.28 -5.70
CA LYS A 5 -4.07 6.93 -5.80
C LYS A 5 -4.44 6.08 -4.60
N VAL A 6 -5.41 6.54 -3.82
CA VAL A 6 -5.96 5.81 -2.67
C VAL A 6 -7.28 5.16 -3.08
N ILE A 7 -7.45 3.88 -2.78
CA ILE A 7 -8.67 3.11 -2.97
C ILE A 7 -9.06 2.53 -1.61
N GLU A 8 -10.22 2.91 -1.11
CA GLU A 8 -10.75 2.35 0.12
C GLU A 8 -11.75 1.24 -0.17
N GLU A 9 -11.47 0.06 0.36
CA GLU A 9 -12.38 -1.08 0.36
C GLU A 9 -12.95 -1.29 1.77
N LYS A 10 -13.84 -2.28 1.90
CA LYS A 10 -14.51 -2.59 3.17
C LYS A 10 -13.53 -3.11 4.22
N ASP A 11 -12.55 -3.90 3.79
CA ASP A 11 -11.60 -4.66 4.61
C ASP A 11 -10.17 -4.12 4.54
N ARG A 12 -9.89 -3.15 3.65
CA ARG A 12 -8.52 -2.65 3.43
C ARG A 12 -8.51 -1.26 2.79
N ILE A 13 -7.34 -0.63 2.83
CA ILE A 13 -6.99 0.57 2.07
C ILE A 13 -5.84 0.20 1.15
N ILE A 14 -5.94 0.58 -0.12
CA ILE A 14 -4.93 0.34 -1.13
C ILE A 14 -4.38 1.69 -1.58
N VAL A 15 -3.09 1.93 -1.36
CA VAL A 15 -2.39 3.12 -1.83
C VAL A 15 -1.49 2.71 -2.99
N ILE A 16 -1.65 3.36 -4.14
CA ILE A 16 -0.87 3.08 -5.36
C ILE A 16 -0.01 4.31 -5.63
N TYR A 17 1.31 4.12 -5.74
CA TYR A 17 2.30 5.18 -5.93
C TYR A 17 2.79 5.28 -7.37
N SER A 18 2.67 4.21 -8.17
CA SER A 18 3.03 4.26 -9.59
C SER A 18 2.22 3.27 -10.43
N SER A 19 2.34 3.38 -11.76
CA SER A 19 1.82 2.39 -12.71
C SER A 19 2.78 1.23 -12.97
N GLU A 20 3.97 1.26 -12.37
CA GLU A 20 4.96 0.21 -12.59
C GLU A 20 4.50 -1.12 -11.96
N PRO A 21 4.85 -2.26 -12.56
CA PRO A 21 4.50 -3.56 -11.99
C PRO A 21 5.29 -3.81 -10.70
N ALA A 22 4.61 -4.39 -9.71
CA ALA A 22 5.26 -4.95 -8.54
C ALA A 22 6.14 -6.14 -8.94
N HIS A 23 7.35 -6.18 -8.41
CA HIS A 23 8.32 -7.25 -8.59
C HIS A 23 8.48 -8.10 -7.32
N SER A 24 8.43 -7.45 -6.16
CA SER A 24 8.49 -8.09 -4.84
C SER A 24 7.47 -7.47 -3.90
N GLN A 25 7.22 -8.17 -2.79
CA GLN A 25 6.38 -7.69 -1.69
C GLN A 25 6.98 -8.05 -0.34
N GLU A 26 6.62 -7.28 0.67
CA GLU A 26 6.96 -7.45 2.09
C GLU A 26 5.70 -7.27 2.92
N GLU A 27 5.63 -7.98 4.05
CA GLU A 27 4.57 -7.81 5.05
C GLU A 27 5.21 -7.29 6.33
N ASP A 28 4.71 -6.16 6.84
CA ASP A 28 5.16 -5.52 8.06
C ASP A 28 3.94 -5.12 8.89
N GLU A 29 3.80 -5.70 10.09
CA GLU A 29 2.66 -5.48 11.00
C GLU A 29 1.27 -5.60 10.32
N GLY A 30 1.14 -6.53 9.38
CA GLY A 30 -0.08 -6.77 8.58
C GLY A 30 -0.23 -5.86 7.36
N ILE A 31 0.61 -4.83 7.22
CA ILE A 31 0.67 -3.97 6.05
C ILE A 31 1.48 -4.67 4.95
N ILE A 32 0.95 -4.72 3.74
CA ILE A 32 1.62 -5.35 2.60
C ILE A 32 2.18 -4.24 1.70
N ILE A 33 3.51 -4.20 1.57
CA ILE A 33 4.24 -3.22 0.76
C ILE A 33 4.77 -3.91 -0.50
N PHE A 34 4.58 -3.29 -1.65
CA PHE A 34 5.02 -3.80 -2.96
C PHE A 34 6.08 -2.89 -3.55
N TYR A 35 7.12 -3.49 -4.11
CA TYR A 35 8.26 -2.78 -4.69
C TYR A 35 8.44 -3.10 -6.18
N ASN A 36 8.94 -2.14 -6.96
CA ASN A 36 9.42 -2.39 -8.32
C ASN A 36 10.81 -3.06 -8.31
N LYS A 37 11.39 -3.31 -9.49
CA LYS A 37 12.73 -3.90 -9.62
C LYS A 37 13.88 -3.02 -9.08
N GLN A 38 13.63 -1.71 -8.95
CA GLN A 38 14.61 -0.73 -8.46
C GLN A 38 14.58 -0.60 -6.93
N GLY A 39 13.58 -1.20 -6.28
CA GLY A 39 13.35 -1.09 -4.84
C GLY A 39 12.41 0.06 -4.44
N ASP A 40 11.79 0.75 -5.40
CA ASP A 40 10.82 1.81 -5.10
C ASP A 40 9.46 1.22 -4.74
N VAL A 41 8.77 1.82 -3.77
CA VAL A 41 7.42 1.43 -3.39
C VAL A 41 6.44 1.81 -4.49
N VAL A 42 5.70 0.82 -5.00
CA VAL A 42 4.68 1.02 -6.05
C VAL A 42 3.25 0.89 -5.53
N LYS A 43 3.04 0.14 -4.45
CA LYS A 43 1.72 -0.12 -3.87
C LYS A 43 1.85 -0.50 -2.40
N ILE A 44 0.89 -0.09 -1.58
CA ILE A 44 0.73 -0.48 -0.18
C ILE A 44 -0.72 -0.96 0.02
N ILE A 45 -0.92 -2.04 0.77
CA ILE A 45 -2.23 -2.51 1.22
C ILE A 45 -2.22 -2.50 2.75
N ILE A 46 -3.16 -1.77 3.33
CA ILE A 46 -3.34 -1.64 4.78
C ILE A 46 -4.66 -2.33 5.12
N PRO A 47 -4.65 -3.47 5.84
CA PRO A 47 -5.88 -4.07 6.36
C PRO A 47 -6.61 -3.09 7.28
N LYS A 48 -7.94 -3.07 7.21
CA LYS A 48 -8.79 -2.35 8.17
C LYS A 48 -9.10 -3.31 9.32
N ASP A 49 -8.13 -3.54 10.20
CA ASP A 49 -8.37 -4.20 11.48
C ASP A 49 -8.67 -3.15 12.55
N ASP A 50 -9.39 -3.53 13.61
CA ASP A 50 -9.84 -2.63 14.68
C ASP A 50 -8.69 -1.94 15.46
N GLU A 51 -7.44 -2.40 15.31
CA GLU A 51 -6.25 -1.88 16.02
C GLU A 51 -5.40 -0.87 15.20
N HIS A 52 -5.52 -0.85 13.87
CA HIS A 52 -4.69 0.04 13.04
C HIS A 52 -5.28 1.44 12.97
N HIS A 53 -5.00 2.24 14.00
CA HIS A 53 -5.23 3.68 13.97
C HIS A 53 -4.38 4.33 12.87
N LEU A 54 -5.02 4.80 11.80
CA LEU A 54 -4.38 5.66 10.79
C LEU A 54 -3.87 6.94 11.48
N ILE A 55 -2.54 7.03 11.67
CA ILE A 55 -1.91 8.26 12.14
C ILE A 55 -1.81 9.22 10.96
N PHE A 56 -2.59 10.29 11.01
CA PHE A 56 -2.39 11.47 10.17
C PHE A 56 -1.31 12.33 10.84
N LEU A 57 -0.18 12.54 10.15
CA LEU A 57 0.83 13.55 10.49
C LEU A 57 0.54 14.86 9.74
#